data_AF-A0A925FZ57-F1
#
_entry.id   AF-A0A925FZ57-F1
#
_cell.length_a   1.000
_cell.length_b   1.000
_cell.length_c   1.000
_cell.angle_alpha   90.00
_cell.angle_beta   90.00
_cell.angle_gamma   90.00
#
_symmetry.space_group_name_H-M   'P 1'
#
loop_
_entity.id
_entity.type
_entity.pdbx_description
1 polymer ?
#
loop_
_entity_poly.entity_id
_entity_poly.type
_entity_poly.pdbx_seq_one_letter_code
_entity_poly.pdbx_strand_id
1 'polypeptide(L)'
;PPRIYTETAITQVRGSLDYFTRVVPQMIERAGGGRLTAARRAQIDASNQSVIAALNSFADWLERELLPRSNGDYSIGEENYRRKLLYEEMVETPIVQLIRDGERELRQTQEEMRALTQEITPGRDIVFALQTLGRDHPTADGLVGDTRAELDRIRAFVRQQNILTPPARENLNVSETPEYARSTSFASMDSPGPFERMATEAYYYVTPPDARWDAQRREEHLSFYNRYALPVISIHEVYPGHYYQYLALKQQPSRIRTALGSASFTEGWAHYCEQMMLDEGFGGNNPKLRLAQLNLALLRLCRYLVGLRMHTRGMTFEQGVDFFMREGYQERVNAEREARRGTLDPTYLVYTLGKMEILKLREEWRQRLGASFRLGEFHDRLLSYGMPPIKVVRLAMLGEANGSDASHESLEEDSRVIDFSVLATGSYSSYEGMRSLQYVINQSEWQRVWQAVGNDRPAPEVNFNTQAVIVAYQGRKNTGGYSISVEEVRRVGTSIIVSVTEQSPRPGEITTDALTSPFVVVSIPRPPAGVFVKFKEDVIKQEQNRNVNQRNTKQRRRYRRGSRRY
;
A
#
# COMPACT_ATOMS: atom_id res chain seq x y z
N PRO A 1 -18.19 -15.70 -5.52
CA PRO A 1 -17.49 -14.46 -5.09
C PRO A 1 -18.23 -13.83 -3.90
N PRO A 2 -17.63 -12.86 -3.21
CA PRO A 2 -18.33 -12.04 -2.24
C PRO A 2 -19.52 -11.33 -2.86
N ARG A 3 -20.63 -11.24 -2.12
CA ARG A 3 -21.85 -10.56 -2.59
C ARG A 3 -21.57 -9.12 -3.04
N ILE A 4 -20.80 -8.40 -2.23
CA ILE A 4 -20.44 -7.00 -2.49
C ILE A 4 -19.63 -6.81 -3.79
N TYR A 5 -18.88 -7.83 -4.23
CA TYR A 5 -18.15 -7.78 -5.50
C TYR A 5 -19.13 -7.90 -6.66
N THR A 6 -20.10 -8.82 -6.57
CA THR A 6 -21.14 -8.98 -7.58
C THR A 6 -22.01 -7.74 -7.70
N GLU A 7 -22.43 -7.14 -6.58
CA GLU A 7 -23.19 -5.88 -6.55
C GLU A 7 -22.42 -4.71 -7.18
N THR A 8 -21.10 -4.63 -6.90
CA THR A 8 -20.23 -3.61 -7.50
C THR A 8 -20.07 -3.84 -9.00
N ALA A 9 -19.87 -5.09 -9.44
CA ALA A 9 -19.78 -5.45 -10.85
C ALA A 9 -21.06 -5.09 -11.62
N ILE A 10 -22.24 -5.35 -11.04
CA ILE A 10 -23.53 -4.96 -11.62
C ILE A 10 -23.58 -3.44 -11.84
N THR A 11 -23.22 -2.66 -10.82
CA THR A 11 -23.18 -1.19 -10.92
C THR A 11 -22.22 -0.71 -12.01
N GLN A 12 -21.03 -1.29 -12.09
CA GLN A 12 -20.01 -0.94 -13.10
C GLN A 12 -20.44 -1.31 -14.53
N VAL A 13 -21.06 -2.47 -14.72
CA VAL A 13 -21.58 -2.90 -16.03
C VAL A 13 -22.72 -1.98 -16.48
N ARG A 14 -23.63 -1.59 -15.59
CA ARG A 14 -24.69 -0.61 -15.89
C ARG A 14 -24.12 0.76 -16.27
N GLY A 15 -23.08 1.22 -15.58
CA GLY A 15 -22.35 2.44 -15.98
C GLY A 15 -21.71 2.32 -17.37
N SER A 16 -21.14 1.16 -17.68
CA SER A 16 -20.56 0.88 -19.01
C SER A 16 -21.65 0.86 -20.10
N LEU A 17 -22.84 0.34 -19.81
CA LEU A 17 -23.99 0.36 -20.73
C LEU A 17 -24.41 1.80 -21.08
N ASP A 18 -24.51 2.70 -20.09
CA ASP A 18 -24.79 4.13 -20.36
C ASP A 18 -23.71 4.74 -21.26
N TYR A 19 -22.43 4.44 -21.00
CA TYR A 19 -21.31 4.92 -21.80
C TYR A 19 -21.42 4.48 -23.28
N PHE A 20 -21.62 3.19 -23.55
CA PHE A 20 -21.72 2.68 -24.93
C PHE A 20 -23.03 3.09 -25.62
N THR A 21 -24.11 3.26 -24.87
CA THR A 21 -25.41 3.65 -25.43
C THR A 21 -25.46 5.14 -25.80
N ARG A 22 -24.85 6.00 -24.97
CA ARG A 22 -25.00 7.46 -25.07
C ARG A 22 -23.72 8.17 -25.44
N VAL A 23 -22.62 7.88 -24.74
CA VAL A 23 -21.38 8.65 -24.86
C VAL A 23 -20.61 8.27 -26.13
N VAL A 24 -20.48 6.99 -26.45
CA VAL A 24 -19.75 6.53 -27.65
C VAL A 24 -20.33 7.11 -28.95
N PRO A 25 -21.65 7.06 -29.20
CA PRO A 25 -22.24 7.71 -30.39
C PRO A 25 -21.94 9.20 -30.46
N GLN A 26 -22.03 9.92 -29.35
CA GLN A 26 -21.70 11.35 -29.29
C GLN A 26 -20.22 11.61 -29.61
N MET A 27 -19.31 10.76 -29.10
CA MET A 27 -17.89 10.87 -29.38
C MET A 27 -17.58 10.63 -30.87
N ILE A 28 -18.25 9.68 -31.51
CA ILE A 28 -18.11 9.42 -32.95
C ILE A 28 -18.54 10.66 -33.76
N GLU A 29 -19.68 11.27 -33.43
CA GLU A 29 -20.12 12.48 -34.12
C GLU A 29 -19.16 13.65 -33.92
N ARG A 30 -18.70 13.87 -32.68
CA ARG A 30 -17.69 14.91 -32.36
C ARG A 30 -16.37 14.68 -33.10
N ALA A 31 -15.98 13.43 -33.32
CA ALA A 31 -14.78 13.05 -34.07
C ALA A 31 -14.93 13.15 -35.61
N GLY A 32 -16.01 13.78 -36.10
CA GLY A 32 -16.27 13.94 -37.53
C GLY A 32 -17.06 12.78 -38.14
N GLY A 33 -17.94 12.16 -37.36
CA GLY A 33 -18.83 11.07 -37.79
C GLY A 33 -19.59 11.37 -39.08
N GLY A 34 -19.95 12.62 -39.34
CA GLY A 34 -20.57 13.06 -40.60
C GLY A 34 -19.74 12.82 -41.87
N ARG A 35 -18.43 12.55 -41.74
CA ARG A 35 -17.52 12.23 -42.86
C ARG A 35 -17.40 10.73 -43.13
N LEU A 36 -18.02 9.88 -42.30
CA LEU A 36 -17.99 8.43 -42.47
C LEU A 36 -18.87 8.02 -43.66
N THR A 37 -18.40 7.03 -44.43
CA THR A 37 -19.26 6.38 -45.42
C THR A 37 -20.39 5.63 -44.72
N ALA A 38 -21.53 5.46 -45.41
CA ALA A 38 -22.66 4.71 -44.86
C ALA A 38 -22.26 3.29 -44.41
N ALA A 39 -21.40 2.62 -45.19
CA ALA A 39 -20.88 1.29 -44.84
C ALA A 39 -20.05 1.31 -43.55
N ARG A 40 -19.17 2.32 -43.37
CA ARG A 40 -18.35 2.43 -42.16
C ARG A 40 -19.17 2.77 -40.93
N ARG A 41 -20.17 3.64 -41.07
CA ARG A 41 -21.14 3.95 -40.01
C ARG A 41 -21.90 2.71 -39.58
N ALA A 42 -22.48 1.97 -40.52
CA ALA A 42 -23.18 0.73 -40.23
C ALA A 42 -22.29 -0.30 -39.52
N GLN A 43 -21.01 -0.40 -39.90
CA GLN A 43 -20.06 -1.28 -39.21
C GLN A 43 -19.81 -0.86 -37.75
N ILE A 44 -19.64 0.44 -37.49
CA ILE A 44 -19.43 0.96 -36.14
C ILE A 44 -20.68 0.73 -35.29
N ASP A 45 -21.86 1.04 -35.83
CA ASP A 45 -23.14 0.88 -35.13
C ASP A 45 -23.39 -0.59 -34.79
N ALA A 46 -23.18 -1.51 -35.74
CA ALA A 46 -23.30 -2.95 -35.50
C ALA A 46 -22.30 -3.45 -34.44
N SER A 47 -21.07 -2.93 -34.44
CA SER A 47 -20.06 -3.26 -33.43
C SER A 47 -20.48 -2.77 -32.04
N ASN A 48 -20.96 -1.52 -31.95
CA ASN A 48 -21.41 -0.93 -30.70
C ASN A 48 -22.65 -1.67 -30.14
N GLN A 49 -23.60 -2.03 -31.01
CA GLN A 49 -24.77 -2.82 -30.63
C GLN A 49 -24.39 -4.21 -30.12
N SER A 50 -23.36 -4.84 -30.70
CA SER A 50 -22.85 -6.14 -30.22
C SER A 50 -22.25 -6.01 -28.81
N VAL A 51 -21.55 -4.91 -28.51
CA VAL A 51 -21.03 -4.62 -27.17
C VAL A 51 -22.17 -4.40 -26.17
N ILE A 52 -23.16 -3.59 -26.53
CA ILE A 52 -24.34 -3.32 -25.69
C ILE A 52 -25.09 -4.62 -25.39
N ALA A 53 -25.33 -5.46 -26.39
CA ALA A 53 -25.97 -6.76 -26.21
C ALA A 53 -25.18 -7.69 -25.27
N ALA A 54 -23.85 -7.75 -25.43
CA ALA A 54 -22.98 -8.55 -24.57
C ALA A 54 -22.98 -8.05 -23.12
N LEU A 55 -22.91 -6.72 -22.91
CA LEU A 55 -22.96 -6.13 -21.57
C LEU A 55 -24.32 -6.33 -20.90
N ASN A 56 -25.43 -6.22 -21.64
CA ASN A 56 -26.77 -6.53 -21.12
C ASN A 56 -26.87 -8.00 -20.70
N SER A 57 -26.43 -8.93 -21.56
CA SER A 57 -26.43 -10.35 -21.24
C SER A 57 -25.56 -10.66 -20.01
N PHE A 58 -24.42 -10.00 -19.86
CA PHE A 58 -23.57 -10.15 -18.69
C PHE A 58 -24.20 -9.55 -17.42
N ALA A 59 -24.86 -8.39 -17.52
CA ALA A 59 -25.61 -7.81 -16.40
C ALA A 59 -26.75 -8.73 -15.94
N ASP A 60 -27.53 -9.26 -16.87
CA ASP A 60 -28.60 -10.22 -16.57
C ASP A 60 -28.05 -11.47 -15.88
N TRP A 61 -26.91 -12.00 -16.35
CA TRP A 61 -26.25 -13.14 -15.71
C TRP A 61 -25.77 -12.81 -14.29
N LEU A 62 -25.13 -11.64 -14.10
CA LEU A 62 -24.69 -11.18 -12.79
C LEU A 62 -25.87 -11.08 -11.81
N GLU A 63 -26.99 -10.52 -12.23
CA GLU A 63 -28.17 -10.27 -11.39
C GLU A 63 -28.98 -11.54 -11.11
N ARG A 64 -29.27 -12.32 -12.15
CA ARG A 64 -30.20 -13.46 -12.06
C ARG A 64 -29.53 -14.76 -11.64
N GLU A 65 -28.25 -14.93 -11.98
CA GLU A 65 -27.54 -16.20 -11.72
C GLU A 65 -26.43 -16.06 -10.70
N LEU A 66 -25.55 -15.05 -10.80
CA LEU A 66 -24.38 -14.96 -9.91
C LEU A 66 -24.73 -14.39 -8.54
N LEU A 67 -25.50 -13.31 -8.47
CA LEU A 67 -25.82 -12.61 -7.22
C LEU A 67 -26.55 -13.51 -6.20
N PRO A 68 -27.55 -14.33 -6.57
CA PRO A 68 -28.23 -15.21 -5.62
C PRO A 68 -27.32 -16.25 -4.95
N ARG A 69 -26.23 -16.65 -5.61
CA ARG A 69 -25.24 -17.61 -5.09
C ARG A 69 -23.92 -16.95 -4.64
N SER A 70 -23.87 -15.62 -4.57
CA SER A 70 -22.68 -14.89 -4.13
C SER A 70 -22.64 -14.81 -2.61
N ASN A 71 -21.94 -15.76 -1.99
CA ASN A 71 -21.82 -15.92 -0.53
C ASN A 71 -20.37 -16.03 -0.05
N GLY A 72 -19.40 -15.62 -0.88
CA GLY A 72 -17.98 -15.66 -0.51
C GLY A 72 -17.58 -14.56 0.48
N ASP A 73 -16.40 -14.70 1.08
CA ASP A 73 -15.77 -13.68 1.92
C ASP A 73 -14.81 -12.81 1.10
N TYR A 74 -14.85 -11.49 1.30
CA TYR A 74 -13.93 -10.54 0.66
C TYR A 74 -12.58 -10.48 1.38
N SER A 75 -12.52 -10.91 2.65
CA SER A 75 -11.29 -10.95 3.40
C SER A 75 -10.31 -11.95 2.79
N ILE A 76 -9.11 -11.48 2.46
CA ILE A 76 -8.08 -12.35 1.90
C ILE A 76 -7.29 -13.10 2.99
N GLY A 77 -7.42 -12.73 4.26
CA GLY A 77 -6.67 -13.30 5.38
C GLY A 77 -5.24 -12.77 5.51
N GLU A 78 -4.69 -12.82 6.73
CA GLU A 78 -3.38 -12.21 7.06
C GLU A 78 -2.23 -12.73 6.19
N GLU A 79 -2.16 -14.04 5.92
CA GLU A 79 -1.08 -14.61 5.11
C GLU A 79 -1.09 -14.09 3.67
N ASN A 80 -2.25 -14.05 3.02
CA ASN A 80 -2.35 -13.48 1.67
C ASN A 80 -2.07 -11.97 1.67
N TYR A 81 -2.49 -11.26 2.71
CA TYR A 81 -2.22 -9.84 2.86
C TYR A 81 -0.72 -9.56 2.97
N ARG A 82 0.00 -10.31 3.81
CA ARG A 82 1.45 -10.22 3.95
C ARG A 82 2.17 -10.51 2.63
N ARG A 83 1.75 -11.53 1.89
CA ARG A 83 2.32 -11.84 0.57
C ARG A 83 2.06 -10.74 -0.46
N LYS A 84 0.86 -10.15 -0.45
CA LYS A 84 0.52 -9.03 -1.33
C LYS A 84 1.40 -7.80 -1.03
N LEU A 85 1.53 -7.42 0.24
CA LEU A 85 2.46 -6.35 0.67
C LEU A 85 3.92 -6.63 0.29
N LEU A 86 4.38 -7.87 0.45
CA LEU A 86 5.74 -8.25 0.07
C LEU A 86 5.96 -8.12 -1.44
N TYR A 87 5.02 -8.57 -2.27
CA TYR A 87 5.20 -8.61 -3.73
C TYR A 87 4.99 -7.27 -4.40
N GLU A 88 4.07 -6.44 -3.89
CA GLU A 88 3.75 -5.15 -4.50
C GLU A 88 4.58 -4.01 -3.91
N GLU A 89 4.87 -4.07 -2.61
CA GLU A 89 5.46 -2.95 -1.86
C GLU A 89 6.77 -3.33 -1.15
N MET A 90 7.22 -4.58 -1.21
CA MET A 90 8.39 -5.10 -0.46
C MET A 90 8.34 -4.84 1.05
N VAL A 91 7.12 -4.76 1.61
CA VAL A 91 6.89 -4.54 3.04
C VAL A 91 6.82 -5.88 3.77
N GLU A 92 7.70 -6.06 4.74
CA GLU A 92 7.78 -7.27 5.59
C GLU A 92 7.27 -7.04 7.02
N THR A 93 6.96 -5.77 7.35
CA THR A 93 6.47 -5.35 8.65
C THR A 93 5.26 -6.18 9.08
N PRO A 94 5.25 -6.78 10.29
CA PRO A 94 4.11 -7.54 10.76
C PRO A 94 2.82 -6.73 10.77
N ILE A 95 1.69 -7.34 10.39
CA ILE A 95 0.37 -6.67 10.33
C ILE A 95 -0.01 -6.03 11.66
N VAL A 96 0.28 -6.70 12.78
CA VAL A 96 0.04 -6.15 14.12
C VAL A 96 0.81 -4.85 14.37
N GLN A 97 2.03 -4.73 13.83
CA GLN A 97 2.83 -3.52 13.93
C GLN A 97 2.26 -2.43 13.03
N LEU A 98 1.89 -2.76 11.80
CA LEU A 98 1.23 -1.82 10.88
C LEU A 98 -0.04 -1.23 11.49
N ILE A 99 -0.90 -2.04 12.11
CA ILE A 99 -2.12 -1.57 12.78
C ILE A 99 -1.77 -0.62 13.93
N ARG A 100 -0.83 -0.99 14.81
CA ARG A 100 -0.40 -0.14 15.94
C ARG A 100 0.14 1.21 15.46
N ASP A 101 0.93 1.21 14.39
CA ASP A 101 1.47 2.44 13.82
C ASP A 101 0.34 3.32 13.28
N GLY A 102 -0.60 2.75 12.51
CA GLY A 102 -1.76 3.48 12.01
C GLY A 102 -2.67 4.04 13.12
N GLU A 103 -2.87 3.28 14.20
CA GLU A 103 -3.66 3.72 15.36
C GLU A 103 -3.00 4.91 16.07
N ARG A 104 -1.67 4.89 16.22
CA ARG A 104 -0.92 6.01 16.80
C ARG A 104 -1.07 7.27 15.93
N GLU A 105 -0.82 7.15 14.62
CA GLU A 105 -0.92 8.28 13.70
C GLU A 105 -2.35 8.85 13.62
N LEU A 106 -3.37 7.98 13.64
CA LEU A 106 -4.78 8.38 13.70
C LEU A 106 -5.05 9.25 14.93
N ARG A 107 -4.63 8.78 16.11
CA ARG A 107 -4.89 9.48 17.38
C ARG A 107 -4.16 10.80 17.46
N GLN A 108 -2.91 10.85 17.00
CA GLN A 108 -2.13 12.08 16.94
C GLN A 108 -2.76 13.10 15.98
N THR A 109 -3.19 12.65 14.79
CA THR A 109 -3.87 13.51 13.80
C THR A 109 -5.16 14.09 14.39
N GLN A 110 -5.99 13.26 15.03
CA GLN A 110 -7.22 13.73 15.66
C GLN A 110 -6.97 14.70 16.83
N GLU A 111 -5.87 14.52 17.58
CA GLU A 111 -5.49 15.43 18.66
C GLU A 111 -5.10 16.81 18.15
N GLU A 112 -4.29 16.86 17.09
CA GLU A 112 -3.94 18.10 16.42
C GLU A 112 -5.17 18.79 15.82
N MET A 113 -6.06 18.01 15.19
CA MET A 113 -7.35 18.53 14.70
C MET A 113 -8.20 19.13 15.82
N ARG A 114 -8.29 18.47 16.99
CA ARG A 114 -9.02 19.02 18.16
C ARG A 114 -8.42 20.34 18.62
N ALA A 115 -7.09 20.45 18.68
CA ALA A 115 -6.42 21.68 19.06
C ALA A 115 -6.74 22.83 18.08
N LEU A 116 -6.61 22.57 16.78
CA LEU A 116 -6.94 23.54 15.72
C LEU A 116 -8.43 23.91 15.71
N THR A 117 -9.32 22.95 15.99
CA THR A 117 -10.75 23.23 16.14
C THR A 117 -11.03 24.24 17.26
N GLN A 118 -10.35 24.14 18.41
CA GLN A 118 -10.50 25.12 19.48
C GLN A 118 -9.97 26.51 19.11
N GLU A 119 -8.94 26.57 18.26
CA GLU A 119 -8.41 27.84 17.74
C GLU A 119 -9.37 28.49 16.71
N ILE A 120 -9.90 27.69 15.77
CA ILE A 120 -10.72 28.19 14.65
C ILE A 120 -12.16 28.47 15.08
N THR A 121 -12.74 27.59 15.90
CA THR A 121 -14.13 27.67 16.38
C THR A 121 -14.22 27.28 17.86
N PRO A 122 -13.84 28.19 18.79
CA PRO A 122 -13.83 27.90 20.22
C PRO A 122 -15.16 27.34 20.73
N GLY A 123 -15.12 26.24 21.48
CA GLY A 123 -16.30 25.60 22.08
C GLY A 123 -17.18 24.81 21.10
N ARG A 124 -16.78 24.68 19.83
CA ARG A 124 -17.46 23.85 18.82
C ARG A 124 -16.69 22.55 18.57
N ASP A 125 -17.34 21.59 17.92
CA ASP A 125 -16.74 20.32 17.54
C ASP A 125 -16.03 20.38 16.17
N ILE A 126 -15.31 19.31 15.84
CA ILE A 126 -14.53 19.21 14.60
C ILE A 126 -15.43 19.31 13.37
N VAL A 127 -16.61 18.68 13.41
CA VAL A 127 -17.56 18.68 12.28
C VAL A 127 -17.98 20.12 11.96
N PHE A 128 -18.31 20.92 12.97
CA PHE A 128 -18.64 22.33 12.78
C PHE A 128 -17.46 23.15 12.23
N ALA A 129 -16.23 22.88 12.69
CA ALA A 129 -15.04 23.53 12.13
C ALA A 129 -14.86 23.19 10.65
N LEU A 130 -14.98 21.91 10.26
CA LEU A 130 -14.89 21.47 8.86
C LEU A 130 -16.00 22.08 7.99
N GLN A 131 -17.23 22.16 8.48
CA GLN A 131 -18.32 22.87 7.80
C GLN A 131 -18.02 24.36 7.64
N THR A 132 -17.36 24.97 8.62
CA THR A 132 -16.95 26.39 8.56
C THR A 132 -15.91 26.61 7.47
N LEU A 133 -14.93 25.71 7.32
CA LEU A 133 -13.99 25.72 6.19
C LEU A 133 -14.73 25.57 4.86
N GLY A 134 -15.69 24.62 4.81
CA GLY A 134 -16.46 24.29 3.62
C GLY A 134 -17.25 25.46 3.02
N ARG A 135 -17.61 26.48 3.81
CA ARG A 135 -18.35 27.68 3.35
C ARG A 135 -17.51 28.67 2.53
N ASP A 136 -16.19 28.58 2.62
CA ASP A 136 -15.26 29.46 1.91
C ASP A 136 -14.72 28.72 0.69
N HIS A 137 -15.46 28.76 -0.42
CA HIS A 137 -15.16 28.00 -1.63
C HIS A 137 -15.31 28.84 -2.90
N PRO A 138 -14.68 28.43 -4.02
CA PRO A 138 -14.87 29.08 -5.30
C PRO A 138 -16.33 28.93 -5.78
N THR A 139 -16.75 29.85 -6.65
CA THR A 139 -17.98 29.65 -7.44
C THR A 139 -17.73 28.58 -8.51
N ALA A 140 -18.81 28.01 -9.06
CA ALA A 140 -18.70 27.04 -10.15
C ALA A 140 -17.89 27.59 -11.35
N ASP A 141 -18.17 28.83 -11.76
CA ASP A 141 -17.48 29.50 -12.87
C ASP A 141 -16.04 29.93 -12.50
N GLY A 142 -15.78 30.17 -11.21
CA GLY A 142 -14.47 30.57 -10.69
C GLY A 142 -13.49 29.41 -10.49
N LEU A 143 -14.00 28.18 -10.33
CA LEU A 143 -13.21 27.01 -9.90
C LEU A 143 -11.91 26.81 -10.69
N VAL A 144 -11.97 26.84 -12.02
CA VAL A 144 -10.77 26.64 -12.88
C VAL A 144 -9.79 27.80 -12.73
N GLY A 145 -10.28 29.04 -12.68
CA GLY A 145 -9.45 30.23 -12.52
C GLY A 145 -8.74 30.27 -11.17
N ASP A 146 -9.48 29.97 -10.10
CA ASP A 146 -8.96 29.89 -8.74
C ASP A 146 -7.93 28.77 -8.60
N THR A 147 -8.16 27.62 -9.23
CA THR A 147 -7.21 26.50 -9.26
C THR A 147 -5.90 26.90 -9.96
N ARG A 148 -5.96 27.61 -11.08
CA ARG A 148 -4.76 28.12 -11.78
C ARG A 148 -3.97 29.08 -10.91
N ALA A 149 -4.65 30.06 -10.30
CA ALA A 149 -4.02 31.01 -9.40
C ALA A 149 -3.35 30.30 -8.22
N GLU A 150 -3.97 29.24 -7.69
CA GLU A 150 -3.40 28.44 -6.61
C GLU A 150 -2.11 27.73 -7.01
N LEU A 151 -2.08 27.12 -8.18
CA LEU A 151 -0.88 26.45 -8.70
C LEU A 151 0.28 27.44 -8.90
N ASP A 152 0.00 28.67 -9.31
CA ASP A 152 1.03 29.68 -9.43
C ASP A 152 1.63 30.04 -8.07
N ARG A 153 0.81 30.15 -7.01
CA ARG A 153 1.29 30.35 -5.63
C ARG A 153 2.14 29.17 -5.16
N ILE A 154 1.67 27.95 -5.37
CA ILE A 154 2.39 26.73 -5.00
C ILE A 154 3.74 26.64 -5.73
N ARG A 155 3.76 26.88 -7.05
CA ARG A 155 4.98 26.87 -7.85
C ARG A 155 5.98 27.93 -7.39
N ALA A 156 5.50 29.14 -7.09
CA ALA A 156 6.36 30.20 -6.56
C ALA A 156 7.00 29.79 -5.22
N PHE A 157 6.21 29.21 -4.31
CA PHE A 157 6.70 28.74 -3.03
C PHE A 157 7.73 27.61 -3.16
N VAL A 158 7.45 26.60 -4.01
CA VAL A 158 8.38 25.49 -4.29
C VAL A 158 9.75 26.01 -4.73
N ARG A 159 9.77 27.02 -5.59
CA ARG A 159 11.00 27.67 -6.06
C ARG A 159 11.68 28.47 -4.94
N GLN A 160 10.91 29.26 -4.19
CA GLN A 160 11.43 30.11 -3.13
C GLN A 160 12.10 29.30 -2.00
N GLN A 161 11.49 28.19 -1.59
CA GLN A 161 11.99 27.35 -0.50
C GLN A 161 12.97 26.27 -0.97
N ASN A 162 13.33 26.25 -2.27
CA ASN A 162 14.18 25.21 -2.86
C ASN A 162 13.69 23.78 -2.52
N ILE A 163 12.38 23.56 -2.61
CA ILE A 163 11.76 22.27 -2.29
C ILE A 163 12.24 21.19 -3.27
N LEU A 164 12.47 21.53 -4.53
CA LEU A 164 12.94 20.61 -5.57
C LEU A 164 13.54 21.39 -6.74
N THR A 165 14.29 20.71 -7.60
CA THR A 165 14.82 21.32 -8.82
C THR A 165 13.68 21.64 -9.81
N PRO A 166 13.50 22.90 -10.25
CA PRO A 166 12.45 23.23 -11.21
C PRO A 166 12.57 22.40 -12.49
N PRO A 167 11.45 21.86 -13.03
CA PRO A 167 11.51 21.07 -14.26
C PRO A 167 11.92 21.96 -15.44
N ALA A 168 12.70 21.40 -16.37
CA ALA A 168 13.17 22.14 -17.55
C ALA A 168 12.04 22.55 -18.51
N ARG A 169 10.93 21.81 -18.53
CA ARG A 169 9.74 22.10 -19.32
C ARG A 169 8.49 21.68 -18.58
N GLU A 170 7.46 22.53 -18.63
CA GLU A 170 6.13 22.28 -18.10
C GLU A 170 5.12 22.46 -19.23
N ASN A 171 4.26 21.46 -19.44
CA ASN A 171 3.15 21.51 -20.40
C ASN A 171 1.85 21.15 -19.67
N LEU A 172 1.57 21.84 -18.56
CA LEU A 172 0.41 21.60 -17.72
C LEU A 172 -0.73 22.56 -18.08
N ASN A 173 -1.93 22.00 -18.27
CA ASN A 173 -3.17 22.74 -18.46
C ASN A 173 -4.12 22.44 -17.31
N VAL A 174 -4.67 23.47 -16.67
CA VAL A 174 -5.81 23.29 -15.74
C VAL A 174 -7.09 23.41 -16.54
N SER A 175 -7.99 22.44 -16.42
CA SER A 175 -9.24 22.41 -17.18
C SER A 175 -10.37 21.75 -16.40
N GLU A 176 -11.59 21.90 -16.89
CA GLU A 176 -12.72 21.15 -16.35
C GLU A 176 -12.58 19.66 -16.69
N THR A 177 -12.97 18.80 -15.74
CA THR A 177 -13.11 17.38 -16.03
C THR A 177 -14.07 17.17 -17.22
N PRO A 178 -13.66 16.43 -18.26
CA PRO A 178 -14.52 16.11 -19.39
C PRO A 178 -15.83 15.47 -18.94
N GLU A 179 -16.96 15.82 -19.57
CA GLU A 179 -18.30 15.41 -19.16
C GLU A 179 -18.43 13.89 -18.93
N TYR A 180 -17.81 13.08 -19.79
CA TYR A 180 -17.84 11.62 -19.70
C TYR A 180 -17.13 11.05 -18.46
N ALA A 181 -16.24 11.82 -17.82
CA ALA A 181 -15.42 11.40 -16.68
C ALA A 181 -15.86 12.01 -15.34
N ARG A 182 -16.84 12.94 -15.34
CA ARG A 182 -17.30 13.66 -14.13
C ARG A 182 -17.92 12.75 -13.06
N SER A 183 -18.41 11.57 -13.44
CA SER A 183 -19.04 10.62 -12.51
C SER A 183 -18.02 9.88 -11.62
N THR A 184 -16.77 9.82 -12.03
CA THR A 184 -15.72 9.02 -11.36
C THR A 184 -14.54 9.84 -10.86
N SER A 185 -14.46 11.12 -11.23
CA SER A 185 -13.36 12.01 -10.86
C SER A 185 -13.88 13.20 -10.07
N PHE A 186 -13.17 13.56 -9.01
CA PHE A 186 -13.37 14.84 -8.32
C PHE A 186 -12.34 15.84 -8.86
N ALA A 187 -11.10 15.76 -8.40
CA ALA A 187 -9.94 16.36 -9.05
C ALA A 187 -8.94 15.26 -9.40
N SER A 188 -8.25 15.37 -10.53
CA SER A 188 -7.26 14.37 -10.94
C SER A 188 -6.22 14.92 -11.91
N MET A 189 -5.02 14.36 -11.82
CA MET A 189 -3.95 14.60 -12.75
C MET A 189 -3.98 13.57 -13.91
N ASP A 190 -4.26 14.04 -15.12
CA ASP A 190 -4.11 13.27 -16.36
C ASP A 190 -2.77 13.61 -17.02
N SER A 191 -1.75 12.77 -16.77
CA SER A 191 -0.43 12.92 -17.36
C SER A 191 -0.25 11.94 -18.52
N PRO A 192 0.47 12.34 -19.59
CA PRO A 192 0.75 11.43 -20.69
C PRO A 192 1.39 10.12 -20.23
N GLY A 193 1.10 9.04 -20.93
CA GLY A 193 1.70 7.74 -20.65
C GLY A 193 3.23 7.78 -20.64
N PRO A 194 3.90 6.85 -19.93
CA PRO A 194 5.35 6.85 -19.78
C PRO A 194 6.11 6.84 -21.11
N PHE A 195 5.54 6.22 -22.15
CA PHE A 195 6.12 6.14 -23.49
C PHE A 195 5.44 7.04 -24.53
N GLU A 196 4.47 7.87 -24.13
CA GLU A 196 3.81 8.81 -25.02
C GLU A 196 4.80 9.86 -25.55
N ARG A 197 4.78 10.07 -26.87
CA ARG A 197 5.72 10.93 -27.61
C ARG A 197 5.03 12.11 -28.31
N MET A 198 3.74 11.98 -28.61
CA MET A 198 2.96 12.97 -29.36
C MET A 198 2.14 13.84 -28.41
N ALA A 199 1.32 13.22 -27.55
CA ALA A 199 0.54 13.95 -26.55
C ALA A 199 1.45 14.30 -25.37
N THR A 200 2.04 15.51 -25.39
CA THR A 200 2.98 15.96 -24.34
C THR A 200 2.36 16.93 -23.35
N GLU A 201 1.08 17.27 -23.52
CA GLU A 201 0.30 18.07 -22.59
C GLU A 201 -0.25 17.20 -21.47
N ALA A 202 -0.24 17.72 -20.26
CA ALA A 202 -0.85 17.11 -19.09
C ALA A 202 -2.00 18.00 -18.61
N TYR A 203 -3.07 17.38 -18.10
CA TYR A 203 -4.26 18.10 -17.67
C TYR A 203 -4.53 17.88 -16.19
N TYR A 204 -4.52 18.95 -15.41
CA TYR A 204 -5.07 18.93 -14.06
C TYR A 204 -6.56 19.26 -14.16
N TYR A 205 -7.38 18.23 -13.99
CA TYR A 205 -8.82 18.33 -14.09
C TYR A 205 -9.45 18.63 -12.74
N VAL A 206 -10.33 19.63 -12.71
CA VAL A 206 -11.23 19.92 -11.60
C VAL A 206 -12.67 19.76 -12.06
N THR A 207 -13.47 19.01 -11.32
CA THR A 207 -14.86 18.70 -11.72
C THR A 207 -15.79 19.81 -11.23
N PRO A 208 -16.41 20.61 -12.11
CA PRO A 208 -17.45 21.54 -11.70
C PRO A 208 -18.73 20.78 -11.31
N PRO A 209 -19.62 21.38 -10.51
CA PRO A 209 -20.91 20.76 -10.19
C PRO A 209 -21.76 20.60 -11.46
N ASP A 210 -22.54 19.52 -11.53
CA ASP A 210 -23.47 19.30 -12.66
C ASP A 210 -24.59 20.36 -12.63
N ALA A 211 -24.88 20.98 -13.78
CA ALA A 211 -25.92 21.99 -13.89
C ALA A 211 -27.33 21.48 -13.56
N ARG A 212 -27.54 20.15 -13.61
CA ARG A 212 -28.81 19.49 -13.28
C ARG A 212 -28.99 19.24 -11.79
N TRP A 213 -27.96 19.43 -10.97
CA TRP A 213 -28.07 19.25 -9.53
C TRP A 213 -28.84 20.41 -8.89
N ASP A 214 -29.57 20.10 -7.81
CA ASP A 214 -30.19 21.11 -6.97
C ASP A 214 -29.13 22.00 -6.28
N ALA A 215 -29.58 23.14 -5.75
CA ALA A 215 -28.69 24.13 -5.15
C ALA A 215 -27.87 23.56 -3.98
N GLN A 216 -28.48 22.70 -3.16
CA GLN A 216 -27.82 22.10 -2.01
C GLN A 216 -26.66 21.20 -2.45
N ARG A 217 -26.89 20.30 -3.39
CA ARG A 217 -25.85 19.38 -3.88
C ARG A 217 -24.73 20.11 -4.62
N ARG A 218 -25.04 21.21 -5.33
CA ARG A 218 -24.03 22.06 -5.95
C ARG A 218 -23.14 22.73 -4.89
N GLU A 219 -23.73 23.25 -3.83
CA GLU A 219 -23.02 23.85 -2.70
C GLU A 219 -22.14 22.82 -2.00
N GLU A 220 -22.70 21.65 -1.65
CA GLU A 220 -21.95 20.55 -1.04
C GLU A 220 -20.74 20.15 -1.90
N HIS A 221 -20.90 20.03 -3.21
CA HIS A 221 -19.80 19.71 -4.12
C HIS A 221 -18.70 20.77 -4.14
N LEU A 222 -19.06 22.06 -4.17
CA LEU A 222 -18.09 23.16 -4.14
C LEU A 222 -17.39 23.27 -2.78
N SER A 223 -18.06 22.91 -1.68
CA SER A 223 -17.47 22.94 -0.34
C SER A 223 -16.24 22.03 -0.19
N PHE A 224 -16.15 20.96 -1.00
CA PHE A 224 -14.95 20.10 -1.06
C PHE A 224 -13.76 20.79 -1.72
N TYR A 225 -13.99 21.80 -2.57
CA TYR A 225 -12.97 22.68 -3.16
C TYR A 225 -12.76 23.96 -2.34
N ASN A 226 -13.12 23.97 -1.05
CA ASN A 226 -12.89 25.14 -0.22
C ASN A 226 -11.45 25.64 -0.30
N ARG A 227 -11.25 26.94 -0.04
CA ARG A 227 -9.98 27.66 -0.20
C ARG A 227 -8.81 27.07 0.60
N TYR A 228 -9.09 26.17 1.54
CA TYR A 228 -8.11 25.48 2.36
C TYR A 228 -7.81 24.06 1.85
N ALA A 229 -8.80 23.34 1.32
CA ALA A 229 -8.62 22.01 0.75
C ALA A 229 -8.03 22.06 -0.68
N LEU A 230 -8.46 23.02 -1.51
CA LEU A 230 -8.00 23.15 -2.89
C LEU A 230 -6.46 23.25 -3.04
N PRO A 231 -5.74 24.04 -2.22
CA PRO A 231 -4.28 24.06 -2.24
C PRO A 231 -3.66 22.70 -1.92
N VAL A 232 -4.20 21.97 -0.93
CA VAL A 232 -3.69 20.65 -0.53
C VAL A 232 -3.90 19.62 -1.65
N ILE A 233 -5.07 19.64 -2.29
CA ILE A 233 -5.37 18.80 -3.45
C ILE A 233 -4.46 19.17 -4.63
N SER A 234 -4.24 20.45 -4.88
CA SER A 234 -3.35 20.92 -5.95
C SER A 234 -1.89 20.53 -5.69
N ILE A 235 -1.46 20.52 -4.43
CA ILE A 235 -0.16 20.03 -3.99
C ILE A 235 -0.01 18.53 -4.28
N HIS A 236 -1.06 17.75 -3.97
CA HIS A 236 -1.12 16.31 -4.20
C HIS A 236 -1.05 15.95 -5.69
N GLU A 237 -1.90 16.58 -6.49
CA GLU A 237 -2.05 16.24 -7.91
C GLU A 237 -0.92 16.81 -8.77
N VAL A 238 -0.38 17.98 -8.41
CA VAL A 238 0.52 18.72 -9.31
C VAL A 238 1.90 18.95 -8.71
N TYR A 239 2.05 19.99 -7.89
CA TYR A 239 3.35 20.45 -7.40
C TYR A 239 3.41 20.47 -5.88
N PRO A 240 4.36 19.77 -5.24
CA PRO A 240 5.37 18.88 -5.80
C PRO A 240 4.89 17.43 -6.00
N GLY A 241 3.59 17.15 -5.99
CA GLY A 241 3.01 15.81 -6.05
C GLY A 241 3.10 15.07 -7.40
N HIS A 242 1.97 14.53 -7.88
CA HIS A 242 1.96 13.57 -8.99
C HIS A 242 2.52 14.10 -10.30
N TYR A 243 2.19 15.34 -10.69
CA TYR A 243 2.72 15.90 -11.94
C TYR A 243 4.25 16.02 -11.91
N TYR A 244 4.82 16.52 -10.81
CA TYR A 244 6.27 16.60 -10.69
C TYR A 244 6.93 15.21 -10.66
N GLN A 245 6.32 14.26 -9.94
CA GLN A 245 6.77 12.86 -9.94
C GLN A 245 6.78 12.26 -11.35
N TYR A 246 5.76 12.53 -12.16
CA TYR A 246 5.70 12.13 -13.56
C TYR A 246 6.83 12.77 -14.39
N LEU A 247 7.12 14.06 -14.20
CA LEU A 247 8.22 14.74 -14.90
C LEU A 247 9.58 14.11 -14.55
N ALA A 248 9.80 13.72 -13.29
CA ALA A 248 10.99 13.01 -12.87
C ALA A 248 11.06 11.58 -13.46
N LEU A 249 9.92 10.91 -13.60
CA LEU A 249 9.83 9.57 -14.21
C LEU A 249 10.26 9.55 -15.67
N LYS A 250 9.90 10.59 -16.45
CA LYS A 250 10.28 10.73 -17.86
C LYS A 250 11.79 10.83 -18.07
N GLN A 251 12.55 11.21 -17.04
CA GLN A 251 14.01 11.33 -17.09
C GLN A 251 14.73 10.00 -16.79
N GLN A 252 13.98 8.93 -16.47
CA GLN A 252 14.58 7.65 -16.11
C GLN A 252 15.19 6.94 -17.33
N PRO A 253 16.45 6.48 -17.25
CA PRO A 253 17.11 5.80 -18.39
C PRO A 253 16.54 4.41 -18.67
N SER A 254 15.88 3.79 -17.68
CA SER A 254 15.31 2.45 -17.79
C SER A 254 13.83 2.49 -18.08
N ARG A 255 13.42 1.87 -19.19
CA ARG A 255 12.00 1.68 -19.55
C ARG A 255 11.19 0.97 -18.47
N ILE A 256 11.82 0.06 -17.71
CA ILE A 256 11.16 -0.65 -16.60
C ILE A 256 10.86 0.34 -15.47
N ARG A 257 11.84 1.17 -15.10
CA ARG A 257 11.67 2.19 -14.05
C ARG A 257 10.71 3.30 -14.46
N THR A 258 10.53 3.54 -15.76
CA THR A 258 9.51 4.47 -16.28
C THR A 258 8.10 3.87 -16.25
N ALA A 259 7.94 2.55 -16.39
CA ALA A 259 6.63 1.93 -16.59
C ALA A 259 6.04 1.25 -15.34
N LEU A 260 6.90 0.80 -14.42
CA LEU A 260 6.50 0.07 -13.23
C LEU A 260 6.86 0.88 -11.99
N GLY A 261 5.98 0.85 -10.99
CA GLY A 261 6.20 1.48 -9.70
C GLY A 261 5.37 0.83 -8.60
N SER A 262 5.70 1.17 -7.35
CA SER A 262 4.96 0.78 -6.16
C SER A 262 3.88 1.81 -5.86
N ALA A 263 2.70 1.37 -5.44
CA ALA A 263 1.61 2.28 -5.15
C ALA A 263 1.91 3.10 -3.89
N SER A 264 2.60 2.51 -2.90
CA SER A 264 3.05 3.27 -1.72
C SER A 264 4.05 4.35 -2.09
N PHE A 265 4.96 4.15 -3.05
CA PHE A 265 5.82 5.25 -3.49
C PHE A 265 5.02 6.37 -4.14
N THR A 266 4.14 6.04 -5.09
CA THR A 266 3.37 7.01 -5.87
C THR A 266 2.46 7.86 -4.97
N GLU A 267 1.60 7.20 -4.21
CA GLU A 267 0.59 7.85 -3.36
C GLU A 267 1.20 8.40 -2.08
N GLY A 268 2.22 7.71 -1.54
CA GLY A 268 2.95 8.17 -0.37
C GLY A 268 3.74 9.45 -0.63
N TRP A 269 4.31 9.62 -1.83
CA TRP A 269 4.98 10.86 -2.24
C TRP A 269 4.02 12.04 -2.24
N ALA A 270 2.90 11.92 -2.97
CA ALA A 270 1.92 12.99 -3.05
C ALA A 270 1.35 13.33 -1.66
N HIS A 271 1.06 12.31 -0.84
CA HIS A 271 0.58 12.52 0.53
C HIS A 271 1.64 13.09 1.48
N TYR A 272 2.92 12.75 1.31
CA TYR A 272 4.05 13.37 2.01
C TYR A 272 4.16 14.86 1.65
N CYS A 273 4.04 15.20 0.37
CA CYS A 273 4.13 16.56 -0.13
C CYS A 273 3.06 17.49 0.48
N GLU A 274 1.84 16.98 0.68
CA GLU A 274 0.76 17.72 1.36
C GLU A 274 1.19 18.24 2.74
N GLN A 275 1.78 17.37 3.56
CA GLN A 275 2.24 17.76 4.89
C GLN A 275 3.51 18.62 4.80
N MET A 276 4.51 18.16 4.03
CA MET A 276 5.81 18.81 3.95
C MET A 276 5.70 20.27 3.48
N MET A 277 4.85 20.56 2.49
CA MET A 277 4.69 21.94 2.01
C MET A 277 4.22 22.89 3.13
N LEU A 278 3.26 22.47 3.95
CA LEU A 278 2.79 23.26 5.09
C LEU A 278 3.85 23.33 6.20
N ASP A 279 4.59 22.25 6.46
CA ASP A 279 5.68 22.22 7.44
C ASP A 279 6.81 23.20 7.07
N GLU A 280 7.08 23.38 5.78
CA GLU A 280 8.05 24.37 5.26
C GLU A 280 7.49 25.80 5.19
N GLY A 281 6.23 26.01 5.61
CA GLY A 281 5.62 27.33 5.77
C GLY A 281 4.65 27.75 4.67
N PHE A 282 4.26 26.86 3.75
CA PHE A 282 3.23 27.18 2.75
C PHE A 282 1.92 27.56 3.44
N GLY A 283 1.35 28.69 3.03
CA GLY A 283 0.12 29.23 3.63
C GLY A 283 0.32 29.88 5.01
N GLY A 284 1.55 30.10 5.46
CA GLY A 284 1.87 30.97 6.59
C GLY A 284 1.29 30.52 7.92
N ASN A 285 1.36 29.22 8.22
CA ASN A 285 0.82 28.60 9.44
C ASN A 285 -0.69 28.85 9.65
N ASN A 286 -1.46 29.00 8.57
CA ASN A 286 -2.90 29.17 8.67
C ASN A 286 -3.56 27.91 9.31
N PRO A 287 -4.22 28.02 10.47
CA PRO A 287 -4.79 26.87 11.17
C PRO A 287 -5.89 26.18 10.36
N LYS A 288 -6.66 26.93 9.55
CA LYS A 288 -7.70 26.36 8.68
C LYS A 288 -7.09 25.52 7.56
N LEU A 289 -5.96 25.96 6.98
CA LEU A 289 -5.22 25.19 5.98
C LEU A 289 -4.67 23.90 6.57
N ARG A 290 -4.08 23.96 7.77
CA ARG A 290 -3.61 22.75 8.48
C ARG A 290 -4.77 21.81 8.80
N LEU A 291 -5.89 22.31 9.31
CA LEU A 291 -7.07 21.50 9.60
C LEU A 291 -7.61 20.80 8.34
N ALA A 292 -7.66 21.49 7.19
CA ALA A 292 -8.05 20.90 5.91
C ALA A 292 -7.08 19.78 5.49
N GLN A 293 -5.77 20.00 5.59
CA GLN A 293 -4.75 19.00 5.28
C GLN A 293 -4.87 17.77 6.18
N LEU A 294 -5.07 17.96 7.49
CA LEU A 294 -5.25 16.87 8.44
C LEU A 294 -6.54 16.09 8.19
N ASN A 295 -7.64 16.75 7.81
CA ASN A 295 -8.89 16.07 7.45
C ASN A 295 -8.70 15.13 6.24
N LEU A 296 -8.00 15.60 5.21
CA LEU A 296 -7.64 14.77 4.05
C LEU A 296 -6.68 13.63 4.42
N ALA A 297 -5.76 13.86 5.36
CA ALA A 297 -4.88 12.82 5.89
C ALA A 297 -5.63 11.77 6.73
N LEU A 298 -6.59 12.21 7.54
CA LEU A 298 -7.40 11.37 8.42
C LEU A 298 -8.23 10.37 7.63
N LEU A 299 -8.79 10.79 6.48
CA LEU A 299 -9.45 9.87 5.56
C LEU A 299 -8.50 8.75 5.12
N ARG A 300 -7.26 9.07 4.73
CA ARG A 300 -6.25 8.10 4.29
C ARG A 300 -5.77 7.19 5.42
N LEU A 301 -5.70 7.70 6.64
CA LEU A 301 -5.47 6.89 7.86
C LEU A 301 -6.64 5.93 8.13
N CYS A 302 -7.87 6.36 7.90
CA CYS A 302 -9.02 5.46 8.00
C CYS A 302 -8.96 4.35 6.94
N ARG A 303 -8.60 4.69 5.69
CA ARG A 303 -8.35 3.70 4.62
C ARG A 303 -7.28 2.68 5.01
N TYR A 304 -6.19 3.16 5.60
CA TYR A 304 -5.10 2.33 6.12
C TYR A 304 -5.58 1.30 7.14
N LEU A 305 -6.30 1.74 8.18
CA LEU A 305 -6.76 0.86 9.25
C LEU A 305 -7.90 -0.07 8.82
N VAL A 306 -8.85 0.45 8.02
CA VAL A 306 -9.97 -0.34 7.50
C VAL A 306 -9.46 -1.42 6.54
N GLY A 307 -8.57 -1.09 5.61
CA GLY A 307 -7.96 -2.07 4.70
C GLY A 307 -7.24 -3.19 5.44
N LEU A 308 -6.46 -2.87 6.48
CA LEU A 308 -5.81 -3.88 7.32
C LEU A 308 -6.83 -4.74 8.07
N ARG A 309 -7.80 -4.12 8.75
CA ARG A 309 -8.70 -4.83 9.66
C ARG A 309 -9.76 -5.66 8.92
N MET A 310 -10.27 -5.18 7.79
CA MET A 310 -11.23 -5.94 6.96
C MET A 310 -10.62 -7.25 6.48
N HIS A 311 -9.37 -7.19 6.01
CA HIS A 311 -8.72 -8.33 5.36
C HIS A 311 -7.91 -9.22 6.29
N THR A 312 -7.66 -8.80 7.54
CA THR A 312 -6.82 -9.56 8.47
C THR A 312 -7.41 -9.75 9.85
N ARG A 313 -8.43 -8.97 10.26
CA ARG A 313 -9.00 -8.98 11.62
C ARG A 313 -10.53 -9.13 11.65
N GLY A 314 -11.14 -9.46 10.52
CA GLY A 314 -12.58 -9.74 10.45
C GLY A 314 -13.49 -8.51 10.64
N MET A 315 -12.98 -7.30 10.41
CA MET A 315 -13.83 -6.10 10.39
C MET A 315 -14.86 -6.23 9.26
N THR A 316 -16.14 -6.12 9.59
CA THR A 316 -17.23 -6.20 8.62
C THR A 316 -17.36 -4.91 7.80
N PHE A 317 -18.13 -4.97 6.70
CA PHE A 317 -18.46 -3.78 5.89
C PHE A 317 -19.09 -2.68 6.76
N GLU A 318 -20.12 -2.99 7.54
CA GLU A 318 -20.80 -2.03 8.43
C GLU A 318 -19.86 -1.48 9.50
N GLN A 319 -18.98 -2.31 10.09
CA GLN A 319 -17.97 -1.82 11.03
C GLN A 319 -16.98 -0.87 10.35
N GLY A 320 -16.67 -1.08 9.07
CA GLY A 320 -15.89 -0.15 8.26
C GLY A 320 -16.60 1.18 8.04
N VAL A 321 -17.90 1.14 7.72
CA VAL A 321 -18.74 2.35 7.59
C VAL A 321 -18.72 3.14 8.90
N ASP A 322 -19.01 2.47 10.01
CA ASP A 322 -18.98 3.07 11.35
C ASP A 322 -17.60 3.66 11.67
N PHE A 323 -16.52 3.00 11.25
CA PHE A 323 -15.16 3.49 11.46
C PHE A 323 -14.91 4.80 10.70
N PHE A 324 -15.25 4.87 9.41
CA PHE A 324 -15.10 6.12 8.64
C PHE A 324 -15.96 7.26 9.19
N MET A 325 -17.16 6.98 9.70
CA MET A 325 -18.01 7.99 10.31
C MET A 325 -17.45 8.49 11.64
N ARG A 326 -17.08 7.58 12.55
CA ARG A 326 -16.66 7.94 13.92
C ARG A 326 -15.25 8.49 13.98
N GLU A 327 -14.31 7.85 13.28
CA GLU A 327 -12.89 8.18 13.36
C GLU A 327 -12.46 9.17 12.28
N GLY A 328 -13.16 9.19 11.13
CA GLY A 328 -12.85 10.04 9.98
C GLY A 328 -13.83 11.19 9.75
N TYR A 329 -14.85 11.34 10.59
CA TYR A 329 -15.90 12.37 10.49
C TYR A 329 -16.60 12.40 9.12
N GLN A 330 -16.69 11.24 8.45
CA GLN A 330 -17.32 11.13 7.14
C GLN A 330 -18.85 11.05 7.27
N GLU A 331 -19.56 11.71 6.36
CA GLU A 331 -20.98 11.47 6.17
C GLU A 331 -21.23 10.04 5.69
N ARG A 332 -22.38 9.46 6.07
CA ARG A 332 -22.66 8.03 5.84
C ARG A 332 -22.49 7.60 4.39
N VAL A 333 -22.97 8.39 3.43
CA VAL A 333 -22.86 8.08 1.99
C VAL A 333 -21.39 7.96 1.55
N ASN A 334 -20.53 8.84 2.04
CA ASN A 334 -19.09 8.79 1.76
C ASN A 334 -18.45 7.60 2.50
N ALA A 335 -18.80 7.37 3.76
CA ALA A 335 -18.32 6.24 4.54
C ALA A 335 -18.66 4.89 3.89
N GLU A 336 -19.87 4.71 3.36
CA GLU A 336 -20.30 3.52 2.62
C GLU A 336 -19.49 3.31 1.34
N ARG A 337 -19.21 4.40 0.59
CA ARG A 337 -18.36 4.34 -0.61
C ARG A 337 -16.94 3.91 -0.27
N GLU A 338 -16.37 4.49 0.78
CA GLU A 338 -15.01 4.23 1.24
C GLU A 338 -14.86 2.81 1.81
N ALA A 339 -15.82 2.36 2.63
CA ALA A 339 -15.87 0.99 3.13
C ALA A 339 -16.04 -0.02 1.99
N ARG A 340 -16.88 0.28 0.99
CA ARG A 340 -17.08 -0.59 -0.18
C ARG A 340 -15.78 -0.74 -0.95
N ARG A 341 -15.06 0.36 -1.19
CA ARG A 341 -13.73 0.31 -1.80
C ARG A 341 -12.76 -0.52 -0.96
N GLY A 342 -12.75 -0.39 0.37
CA GLY A 342 -11.91 -1.20 1.25
C GLY A 342 -12.13 -2.72 1.10
N THR A 343 -13.35 -3.16 0.78
CA THR A 343 -13.60 -4.58 0.48
C THR A 343 -12.98 -5.04 -0.85
N LEU A 344 -12.86 -4.15 -1.83
CA LEU A 344 -12.36 -4.43 -3.19
C LEU A 344 -10.84 -4.23 -3.33
N ASP A 345 -10.27 -3.38 -2.50
CA ASP A 345 -8.87 -2.96 -2.51
C ASP A 345 -8.20 -3.33 -1.18
N PRO A 346 -7.63 -4.53 -1.03
CA PRO A 346 -7.01 -4.95 0.22
C PRO A 346 -5.88 -4.03 0.68
N THR A 347 -5.07 -3.56 -0.27
CA THR A 347 -3.89 -2.72 -0.01
C THR A 347 -4.23 -1.23 0.04
N TYR A 348 -5.43 -0.88 0.51
CA TYR A 348 -5.90 0.49 0.61
C TYR A 348 -4.98 1.45 1.42
N LEU A 349 -4.06 0.85 2.18
CA LEU A 349 -3.09 1.50 3.06
C LEU A 349 -1.98 2.29 2.37
N VAL A 350 -1.81 2.13 1.05
CA VAL A 350 -0.60 2.58 0.32
C VAL A 350 -0.26 4.07 0.53
N TYR A 351 -1.28 4.94 0.62
CA TYR A 351 -1.13 6.38 0.86
C TYR A 351 -0.35 6.69 2.15
N THR A 352 -0.90 6.27 3.28
CA THR A 352 -0.32 6.55 4.61
C THR A 352 0.93 5.72 4.83
N LEU A 353 0.96 4.46 4.36
CA LEU A 353 2.15 3.61 4.44
C LEU A 353 3.35 4.31 3.79
N GLY A 354 3.20 4.72 2.53
CA GLY A 354 4.29 5.33 1.80
C GLY A 354 4.70 6.69 2.36
N LYS A 355 3.75 7.51 2.82
CA LYS A 355 4.06 8.77 3.50
C LYS A 355 4.93 8.54 4.74
N MET A 356 4.55 7.58 5.60
CA MET A 356 5.33 7.27 6.81
C MET A 356 6.73 6.77 6.48
N GLU A 357 6.87 5.91 5.47
CA GLU A 357 8.17 5.40 5.04
C GLU A 357 9.07 6.51 4.45
N ILE A 358 8.51 7.45 3.67
CA ILE A 358 9.25 8.62 3.15
C ILE A 358 9.66 9.56 4.28
N LEU A 359 8.78 9.84 5.24
CA LEU A 359 9.10 10.67 6.41
C LEU A 359 10.23 10.05 7.23
N LYS A 360 10.18 8.74 7.47
CA LYS A 360 11.24 8.00 8.16
C LYS A 360 12.56 8.05 7.39
N LEU A 361 12.54 7.81 6.08
CA LEU A 361 13.72 7.89 5.23
C LEU A 361 14.33 9.30 5.23
N ARG A 362 13.49 10.34 5.16
CA ARG A 362 13.92 11.75 5.25
C ARG A 362 14.65 12.02 6.55
N GLU A 363 14.10 11.54 7.66
CA GLU A 363 14.69 11.73 8.98
C GLU A 363 16.02 10.98 9.12
N GLU A 364 16.11 9.74 8.66
CA GLU A 364 17.37 8.97 8.62
C GLU A 364 18.44 9.68 7.76
N TRP A 365 18.05 10.21 6.60
CA TRP A 365 18.94 10.97 5.72
C TRP A 365 19.42 12.28 6.37
N ARG A 366 18.50 13.02 7.00
CA ARG A 366 18.79 14.25 7.73
C ARG A 366 19.76 14.02 8.87
N GLN A 367 19.57 12.96 9.67
CA GLN A 367 20.47 12.59 10.75
C GLN A 367 21.88 12.28 10.26
N ARG A 368 22.03 11.59 9.12
CA ARG A 368 23.34 11.27 8.54
C ARG A 368 24.09 12.49 8.02
N LEU A 369 23.38 13.45 7.42
CA LEU A 369 24.01 14.65 6.85
C LEU A 369 24.18 15.79 7.86
N GLY A 370 23.42 15.79 8.96
CA GLY A 370 23.45 16.84 9.97
C GLY A 370 23.24 18.23 9.36
N ALA A 371 24.15 19.17 9.63
CA ALA A 371 24.09 20.53 9.11
C ALA A 371 24.19 20.62 7.57
N SER A 372 24.65 19.57 6.90
CA SER A 372 24.74 19.51 5.43
C SER A 372 23.42 19.09 4.78
N PHE A 373 22.42 18.68 5.56
CA PHE A 373 21.12 18.30 5.01
C PHE A 373 20.48 19.48 4.26
N ARG A 374 19.99 19.21 3.05
CA ARG A 374 19.17 20.11 2.25
C ARG A 374 17.94 19.34 1.78
N LEU A 375 16.75 19.93 1.98
CA LEU A 375 15.49 19.27 1.65
C LEU A 375 15.34 19.02 0.15
N GLY A 376 15.68 20.01 -0.69
CA GLY A 376 15.67 19.86 -2.14
C GLY A 376 16.55 18.72 -2.65
N GLU A 377 17.76 18.57 -2.10
CA GLU A 377 18.65 17.46 -2.46
C GLU A 377 18.08 16.10 -2.07
N PHE A 378 17.40 16.01 -0.93
CA PHE A 378 16.69 14.79 -0.52
C PHE A 378 15.60 14.42 -1.55
N HIS A 379 14.77 15.38 -1.96
CA HIS A 379 13.71 15.13 -2.94
C HIS A 379 14.23 14.75 -4.33
N ASP A 380 15.22 15.49 -4.83
CA ASP A 380 15.82 15.20 -6.13
C ASP A 380 16.50 13.82 -6.12
N ARG A 381 17.18 13.48 -5.02
CA ARG A 381 17.79 12.15 -4.85
C ARG A 381 16.72 11.06 -4.79
N LEU A 382 15.66 11.24 -4.00
CA LEU A 382 14.57 10.27 -3.87
C LEU A 382 13.92 9.98 -5.24
N LEU A 383 13.54 11.03 -5.98
CA LEU A 383 12.86 10.90 -7.27
C LEU A 383 13.78 10.48 -8.42
N SER A 384 15.10 10.67 -8.28
CA SER A 384 16.07 10.12 -9.23
C SER A 384 15.98 8.60 -9.36
N TYR A 385 15.39 7.92 -8.37
CA TYR A 385 15.20 6.47 -8.38
C TYR A 385 13.98 6.00 -9.20
N GLY A 386 13.13 6.90 -9.69
CA GLY A 386 11.82 6.55 -10.25
C GLY A 386 10.85 6.26 -9.11
N MET A 387 9.98 5.25 -9.26
CA MET A 387 8.99 4.89 -8.24
C MET A 387 9.08 3.44 -7.75
N PRO A 388 10.26 2.85 -7.49
CA PRO A 388 10.32 1.50 -6.94
C PRO A 388 9.81 1.50 -5.49
N PRO A 389 9.58 0.33 -4.88
CA PRO A 389 9.24 0.23 -3.46
C PRO A 389 10.18 1.05 -2.57
N ILE A 390 9.65 1.77 -1.58
CA ILE A 390 10.42 2.73 -0.78
C ILE A 390 11.61 2.06 -0.08
N LYS A 391 11.49 0.78 0.31
CA LYS A 391 12.61 -0.03 0.82
C LYS A 391 13.82 -0.04 -0.12
N VAL A 392 13.60 -0.17 -1.43
CA VAL A 392 14.67 -0.17 -2.45
C VAL A 392 15.35 1.19 -2.52
N VAL A 393 14.55 2.27 -2.52
CA VAL A 393 15.07 3.64 -2.54
C VAL A 393 15.88 3.93 -1.28
N ARG A 394 15.35 3.56 -0.11
CA ARG A 394 16.05 3.67 1.18
C ARG A 394 17.41 2.99 1.13
N LEU A 395 17.50 1.73 0.68
CA LEU A 395 18.77 1.01 0.57
C LEU A 395 19.76 1.73 -0.36
N ALA A 396 19.29 2.22 -1.50
CA ALA A 396 20.14 2.92 -2.47
C ALA A 396 20.62 4.29 -1.97
N MET A 397 19.74 5.07 -1.34
CA MET A 397 20.10 6.35 -0.74
C MET A 397 21.12 6.17 0.38
N LEU A 398 20.83 5.28 1.33
CA LEU A 398 21.66 5.06 2.51
C LEU A 398 22.95 4.27 2.23
N GLY A 399 23.27 3.97 0.97
CA GLY A 399 24.48 3.22 0.61
C GLY A 399 24.46 1.76 1.07
N GLU A 400 23.31 1.28 1.55
CA GLU A 400 23.09 -0.10 1.98
C GLU A 400 22.88 -1.04 0.77
N ALA A 401 22.71 -0.49 -0.43
CA ALA A 401 22.67 -1.23 -1.70
C ALA A 401 24.06 -1.69 -2.21
N ASN A 402 25.13 -0.98 -1.84
CA ASN A 402 26.51 -1.31 -2.25
C ASN A 402 27.28 -2.12 -1.20
N GLY A 403 26.63 -2.47 -0.08
CA GLY A 403 27.12 -3.49 0.84
C GLY A 403 26.96 -4.93 0.31
N SER A 404 26.47 -5.10 -0.93
CA SER A 404 26.16 -6.42 -1.52
C SER A 404 26.76 -6.67 -2.91
N ASP A 405 27.55 -5.75 -3.48
CA ASP A 405 28.18 -5.93 -4.81
C ASP A 405 29.68 -6.25 -4.75
N ALA A 406 30.25 -6.39 -3.54
CA ALA A 406 31.58 -6.98 -3.32
C ALA A 406 31.51 -8.39 -2.68
N SER A 407 30.33 -8.98 -2.53
CA SER A 407 30.12 -10.26 -1.82
C SER A 407 29.46 -11.36 -2.66
N HIS A 408 29.43 -11.20 -3.99
CA HIS A 408 28.99 -12.28 -4.88
C HIS A 408 30.03 -13.40 -5.08
N GLU A 409 31.22 -13.29 -4.47
CA GLU A 409 32.20 -14.37 -4.35
C GLU A 409 32.33 -14.97 -2.94
N SER A 410 31.53 -14.58 -1.95
CA SER A 410 31.75 -15.03 -0.55
C SER A 410 30.51 -15.41 0.26
N LEU A 411 29.44 -15.91 -0.39
CA LEU A 411 28.27 -16.44 0.33
C LEU A 411 28.55 -17.74 1.11
N GLU A 412 29.75 -18.32 0.98
CA GLU A 412 30.20 -19.41 1.85
C GLU A 412 31.01 -18.93 3.08
N GLU A 413 31.55 -17.71 3.09
CA GLU A 413 32.53 -17.28 4.11
C GLU A 413 31.98 -16.49 5.32
N ASP A 414 30.73 -16.00 5.31
CA ASP A 414 30.11 -15.40 6.50
C ASP A 414 28.96 -16.25 7.08
N SER A 415 29.14 -17.58 7.00
CA SER A 415 28.28 -18.54 7.68
C SER A 415 28.96 -19.02 8.96
N ARG A 416 28.41 -18.61 10.11
CA ARG A 416 28.95 -18.99 11.41
C ARG A 416 28.00 -19.95 12.11
N VAL A 417 28.46 -21.17 12.37
CA VAL A 417 27.74 -22.09 13.26
C VAL A 417 27.69 -21.45 14.65
N ILE A 418 26.50 -21.42 15.23
CA ILE A 418 26.24 -20.90 16.57
C ILE A 418 26.09 -22.11 17.48
N ASP A 419 26.92 -22.17 18.53
CA ASP A 419 26.74 -23.16 19.58
C ASP A 419 25.39 -22.96 20.27
N PHE A 420 24.68 -24.05 20.53
CA PHE A 420 23.40 -24.02 21.22
C PHE A 420 23.36 -25.09 22.32
N SER A 421 22.56 -24.83 23.35
CA SER A 421 22.30 -25.79 24.43
C SER A 421 20.82 -26.12 24.48
N VAL A 422 20.47 -27.40 24.47
CA VAL A 422 19.07 -27.83 24.64
C VAL A 422 18.63 -27.57 26.08
N LEU A 423 17.59 -26.76 26.25
CA LEU A 423 17.00 -26.45 27.56
C LEU A 423 15.83 -27.38 27.88
N ALA A 424 15.06 -27.78 26.88
CA ALA A 424 13.92 -28.66 27.05
C ALA A 424 13.49 -29.30 25.73
N THR A 425 12.92 -30.50 25.82
CA THR A 425 12.23 -31.18 24.72
C THR A 425 10.96 -31.80 25.26
N GLY A 426 9.91 -31.86 24.47
CA GLY A 426 8.69 -32.54 24.87
C GLY A 426 7.79 -32.85 23.69
N SER A 427 6.95 -33.89 23.84
CA SER A 427 5.91 -34.24 22.87
C SER A 427 4.58 -33.55 23.15
N TYR A 428 4.41 -32.94 24.33
CA TYR A 428 3.18 -32.27 24.75
C TYR A 428 3.47 -30.83 25.12
N SER A 429 2.74 -29.90 24.51
CA SER A 429 2.71 -28.49 24.85
C SER A 429 1.30 -27.96 24.61
N SER A 430 0.94 -26.82 25.19
CA SER A 430 -0.32 -26.13 24.88
C SER A 430 -0.25 -25.31 23.58
N TYR A 431 0.82 -25.49 22.79
CA TYR A 431 0.95 -24.87 21.48
C TYR A 431 0.01 -25.56 20.46
N GLU A 432 -1.01 -24.84 20.02
CA GLU A 432 -1.99 -25.33 19.04
C GLU A 432 -1.69 -24.89 17.59
N GLY A 433 -0.61 -24.13 17.38
CA GLY A 433 -0.26 -23.58 16.08
C GLY A 433 0.34 -24.59 15.11
N MET A 434 0.57 -24.12 13.89
CA MET A 434 1.33 -24.85 12.86
C MET A 434 2.82 -24.84 13.20
N ARG A 435 3.60 -25.67 12.48
CA ARG A 435 5.07 -25.69 12.57
C ARG A 435 5.66 -24.28 12.52
N SER A 436 6.45 -23.90 13.53
CA SER A 436 6.99 -22.53 13.65
C SER A 436 8.26 -22.46 14.51
N LEU A 437 8.95 -21.32 14.43
CA LEU A 437 10.04 -20.94 15.32
C LEU A 437 9.62 -19.70 16.12
N GLN A 438 9.91 -19.71 17.41
CA GLN A 438 9.75 -18.54 18.28
C GLN A 438 11.12 -18.13 18.83
N TYR A 439 11.43 -16.84 18.72
CA TYR A 439 12.70 -16.25 19.13
C TYR A 439 12.49 -15.31 20.30
N VAL A 440 13.13 -15.62 21.43
CA VAL A 440 12.88 -14.98 22.73
C VAL A 440 14.17 -14.35 23.24
N ILE A 441 14.12 -13.05 23.57
CA ILE A 441 15.30 -12.25 23.95
C ILE A 441 15.16 -11.54 25.30
N ASN A 442 14.11 -11.81 26.06
CA ASN A 442 13.87 -11.20 27.37
C ASN A 442 13.12 -12.16 28.31
N GLN A 443 13.29 -11.92 29.62
CA GLN A 443 12.76 -12.77 30.68
C GLN A 443 11.22 -12.83 30.69
N SER A 444 10.54 -11.72 30.43
CA SER A 444 9.07 -11.66 30.47
C SER A 444 8.42 -12.50 29.37
N GLU A 445 9.00 -12.48 28.18
CA GLU A 445 8.57 -13.34 27.07
C GLU A 445 8.92 -14.80 27.33
N TRP A 446 10.09 -15.08 27.91
CA TRP A 446 10.48 -16.44 28.27
C TRP A 446 9.50 -17.09 29.23
N GLN A 447 9.05 -16.37 30.26
CA GLN A 447 8.03 -16.88 31.17
C GLN A 447 6.72 -17.22 30.46
N ARG A 448 6.26 -16.37 29.52
CA ARG A 448 5.04 -16.65 28.74
C ARG A 448 5.20 -17.87 27.83
N VAL A 449 6.33 -17.99 27.17
CA VAL A 449 6.62 -19.13 26.29
C VAL A 449 6.73 -20.42 27.09
N TRP A 450 7.38 -20.36 28.25
CA TRP A 450 7.52 -21.50 29.14
C TRP A 450 6.18 -21.99 29.69
N GLN A 451 5.20 -21.12 29.94
CA GLN A 451 3.84 -21.56 30.29
C GLN A 451 3.22 -22.47 29.21
N ALA A 452 3.63 -22.32 27.95
CA ALA A 452 3.12 -23.15 26.87
C ALA A 452 3.82 -24.51 26.75
N VAL A 453 5.11 -24.59 27.07
CA VAL A 453 5.95 -25.78 26.83
C VAL A 453 6.44 -26.48 28.10
N GLY A 454 6.33 -25.83 29.25
CA GLY A 454 6.93 -26.24 30.52
C GLY A 454 6.19 -27.36 31.24
N ASN A 455 4.91 -27.60 30.93
CA ASN A 455 4.07 -28.61 31.59
C ASN A 455 4.23 -28.61 33.13
N ASP A 456 3.96 -27.45 33.75
CA ASP A 456 4.07 -27.18 35.19
C ASP A 456 5.48 -27.30 35.82
N ARG A 457 6.53 -27.51 35.01
CA ARG A 457 7.92 -27.49 35.48
C ARG A 457 8.41 -26.04 35.68
N PRO A 458 9.34 -25.78 36.61
CA PRO A 458 9.99 -24.48 36.70
C PRO A 458 10.77 -24.16 35.42
N ALA A 459 10.77 -22.89 35.01
CA ALA A 459 11.48 -22.44 33.81
C ALA A 459 13.00 -22.52 34.00
N PRO A 460 13.75 -23.08 33.03
CA PRO A 460 15.21 -22.99 33.01
C PRO A 460 15.69 -21.55 33.15
N GLU A 461 16.72 -21.34 33.95
CA GLU A 461 17.37 -20.04 34.06
C GLU A 461 18.11 -19.70 32.77
N VAL A 462 17.89 -18.48 32.25
CA VAL A 462 18.54 -17.96 31.05
C VAL A 462 18.99 -16.54 31.31
N ASN A 463 20.28 -16.26 31.09
CA ASN A 463 20.80 -14.90 31.20
C ASN A 463 20.59 -14.15 29.88
N PHE A 464 19.48 -13.44 29.76
CA PHE A 464 19.15 -12.71 28.53
C PHE A 464 20.12 -11.58 28.19
N ASN A 465 21.05 -11.17 29.06
CA ASN A 465 22.10 -10.23 28.67
C ASN A 465 23.13 -10.86 27.73
N THR A 466 23.34 -12.18 27.83
CA THR A 466 24.35 -12.91 27.07
C THR A 466 23.77 -14.00 26.17
N GLN A 467 22.50 -14.36 26.35
CA GLN A 467 21.82 -15.44 25.61
C GLN A 467 20.49 -15.00 25.01
N ALA A 468 20.02 -15.79 24.04
CA ALA A 468 18.65 -15.78 23.53
C ALA A 468 18.13 -17.22 23.47
N VAL A 469 16.81 -17.38 23.36
CA VAL A 469 16.15 -18.70 23.30
C VAL A 469 15.42 -18.86 21.97
N ILE A 470 15.54 -20.04 21.37
CA ILE A 470 14.75 -20.46 20.21
C ILE A 470 13.89 -21.64 20.62
N VAL A 471 12.59 -21.56 20.34
CA VAL A 471 11.66 -22.67 20.46
C VAL A 471 11.22 -23.10 19.07
N ALA A 472 11.45 -24.37 18.74
CA ALA A 472 10.95 -24.96 17.50
C ALA A 472 9.74 -25.84 17.82
N TYR A 473 8.63 -25.59 17.14
CA TYR A 473 7.39 -26.35 17.25
C TYR A 473 7.18 -27.16 15.98
N GLN A 474 6.84 -28.45 16.13
CA GLN A 474 6.46 -29.31 15.01
C GLN A 474 5.00 -29.12 14.58
N GLY A 475 4.24 -28.35 15.37
CA GLY A 475 2.78 -28.20 15.27
C GLY A 475 2.02 -29.40 15.83
N ARG A 476 0.70 -29.25 15.95
CA ARG A 476 -0.20 -30.27 16.49
C ARG A 476 -0.21 -31.54 15.63
N LYS A 477 -0.17 -32.72 16.28
CA LYS A 477 -0.20 -34.06 15.68
C LYS A 477 -1.31 -34.89 16.31
N ASN A 478 -1.87 -35.82 15.53
CA ASN A 478 -3.05 -36.58 15.91
C ASN A 478 -2.77 -37.83 16.75
N THR A 479 -1.51 -38.24 16.88
CA THR A 479 -1.07 -39.38 17.68
C THR A 479 0.25 -39.06 18.39
N GLY A 480 0.68 -39.94 19.30
CA GLY A 480 2.04 -39.92 19.86
C GLY A 480 3.10 -40.42 18.88
N GLY A 481 4.37 -40.34 19.29
CA GLY A 481 5.53 -40.82 18.53
C GLY A 481 6.14 -39.80 17.54
N TYR A 482 5.70 -38.54 17.60
CA TYR A 482 6.34 -37.44 16.89
C TYR A 482 7.38 -36.73 17.78
N SER A 483 8.49 -36.31 17.17
CA SER A 483 9.52 -35.52 17.84
C SER A 483 10.16 -34.52 16.89
N ILE A 484 10.72 -33.45 17.46
CA ILE A 484 11.52 -32.45 16.76
C ILE A 484 12.80 -32.21 17.56
N SER A 485 13.92 -32.07 16.87
CA SER A 485 15.23 -31.78 17.47
C SER A 485 15.97 -30.75 16.63
N VAL A 486 16.78 -29.90 17.26
CA VAL A 486 17.65 -28.95 16.54
C VAL A 486 18.97 -29.65 16.25
N GLU A 487 19.36 -29.70 14.98
CA GLU A 487 20.65 -30.26 14.54
C GLU A 487 21.74 -29.19 14.49
N GLU A 488 21.39 -28.01 14.00
CA GLU A 488 22.34 -26.92 13.76
C GLU A 488 21.63 -25.58 13.87
N VAL A 489 22.29 -24.63 14.52
CA VAL A 489 21.94 -23.21 14.44
C VAL A 489 23.08 -22.50 13.71
N ARG A 490 22.76 -21.76 12.65
CA ARG A 490 23.76 -21.06 11.84
C ARG A 490 23.33 -19.62 11.61
N ARG A 491 24.26 -18.68 11.78
CA ARG A 491 24.07 -17.30 11.36
C ARG A 491 24.49 -17.16 9.90
N VAL A 492 23.63 -16.55 9.09
CA VAL A 492 23.93 -16.12 7.73
C VAL A 492 23.43 -14.68 7.58
N GLY A 493 24.37 -13.72 7.60
CA GLY A 493 24.05 -12.29 7.66
C GLY A 493 23.20 -11.90 8.87
N THR A 494 21.99 -11.39 8.63
CA THR A 494 20.99 -11.03 9.66
C THR A 494 19.99 -12.16 9.96
N SER A 495 20.16 -13.34 9.38
CA SER A 495 19.31 -14.49 9.64
C SER A 495 19.99 -15.49 10.57
N ILE A 496 19.20 -16.06 11.49
CA ILE A 496 19.54 -17.30 12.17
C ILE A 496 18.74 -18.41 11.51
N ILE A 497 19.45 -19.35 10.91
CA ILE A 497 18.91 -20.52 10.25
C ILE A 497 18.97 -21.68 11.24
N VAL A 498 17.82 -22.28 11.50
CA VAL A 498 17.67 -23.44 12.39
C VAL A 498 17.40 -24.68 11.54
N SER A 499 18.31 -25.64 11.60
CA SER A 499 18.15 -26.97 11.01
C SER A 499 17.51 -27.86 12.06
N VAL A 500 16.43 -28.53 11.71
CA VAL A 500 15.73 -29.45 12.61
C VAL A 500 15.57 -30.82 11.98
N THR A 501 15.70 -31.88 12.77
CA THR A 501 15.20 -33.20 12.42
C THR A 501 13.80 -33.37 12.99
N GLU A 502 12.89 -33.86 12.17
CA GLU A 502 11.56 -34.25 12.59
C GLU A 502 11.38 -35.75 12.42
N GLN A 503 10.87 -36.40 13.46
CA GLN A 503 10.51 -37.81 13.40
C GLN A 503 8.99 -37.94 13.45
N SER A 504 8.49 -38.91 12.68
CA SER A 504 7.10 -39.36 12.68
C SER A 504 7.05 -40.87 12.91
N PRO A 505 5.98 -41.39 13.52
CA PRO A 505 5.78 -42.84 13.65
C PRO A 505 5.79 -43.52 12.28
N ARG A 506 6.30 -44.75 12.22
CA ARG A 506 6.27 -45.54 10.98
C ARG A 506 4.84 -46.04 10.70
N PRO A 507 4.49 -46.25 9.43
CA PRO A 507 3.20 -46.87 9.09
C PRO A 507 3.04 -48.23 9.80
N GLY A 508 1.97 -48.38 10.59
CA GLY A 508 1.68 -49.60 11.37
C GLY A 508 2.35 -49.69 12.74
N GLU A 509 3.11 -48.68 13.15
CA GLU A 509 3.66 -48.58 14.50
C GLU A 509 2.53 -48.27 15.50
N ILE A 510 2.51 -48.99 16.62
CA ILE A 510 1.51 -48.76 17.68
C ILE A 510 1.83 -47.43 18.36
N THR A 511 0.99 -46.43 18.15
CA THR A 511 1.11 -45.10 18.78
C THR A 511 0.05 -44.89 19.84
N THR A 512 0.30 -43.99 20.79
CA THR A 512 -0.75 -43.53 21.71
C THR A 512 -1.77 -42.67 20.97
N ASP A 513 -3.06 -42.94 21.15
CA ASP A 513 -4.17 -42.11 20.65
C ASP A 513 -4.33 -40.86 21.54
N ALA A 514 -3.37 -39.95 21.42
CA ALA A 514 -3.36 -38.67 22.09
C ALA A 514 -2.88 -37.58 21.13
N LEU A 515 -3.51 -36.40 21.21
CA LEU A 515 -3.04 -35.22 20.51
C LEU A 515 -1.70 -34.79 21.12
N THR A 516 -0.69 -34.63 20.27
CA THR A 516 0.65 -34.21 20.69
C THR A 516 1.04 -32.90 20.01
N SER A 517 1.90 -32.11 20.65
CA SER A 517 2.45 -30.87 20.11
C SER A 517 3.95 -30.83 20.42
N PRO A 518 4.78 -31.53 19.61
CA PRO A 518 6.20 -31.67 19.88
C PRO A 518 6.95 -30.35 19.74
N PHE A 519 7.91 -30.14 20.66
CA PHE A 519 8.75 -28.96 20.69
C PHE A 519 10.18 -29.28 21.16
N VAL A 520 11.10 -28.40 20.79
CA VAL A 520 12.45 -28.33 21.36
C VAL A 520 12.79 -26.87 21.67
N VAL A 521 13.37 -26.65 22.83
CA VAL A 521 13.88 -25.35 23.27
C VAL A 521 15.39 -25.39 23.34
N VAL A 522 16.04 -24.42 22.70
CA VAL A 522 17.49 -24.24 22.76
C VAL A 522 17.86 -22.83 23.17
N SER A 523 18.93 -22.66 23.95
CA SER A 523 19.59 -21.38 24.15
C SER A 523 20.75 -21.21 23.18
N ILE A 524 21.00 -19.98 22.78
CA ILE A 524 22.12 -19.57 21.93
C ILE A 524 22.80 -18.32 22.51
N PRO A 525 24.08 -18.05 22.22
CA PRO A 525 24.69 -16.76 22.44
C PRO A 525 23.83 -15.62 21.84
N ARG A 526 23.69 -14.52 22.58
CA ARG A 526 22.85 -13.40 22.15
C ARG A 526 23.39 -12.80 20.84
N PRO A 527 22.61 -12.85 19.75
CA PRO A 527 23.03 -12.29 18.47
C PRO A 527 22.85 -10.75 18.45
N PRO A 528 23.45 -10.04 17.47
CA PRO A 528 23.23 -8.61 17.29
C PRO A 528 21.75 -8.26 17.07
N ALA A 529 21.37 -7.02 17.38
CA ALA A 529 20.01 -6.54 17.18
C ALA A 529 19.57 -6.64 15.70
N GLY A 530 18.27 -6.87 15.47
CA GLY A 530 17.70 -6.91 14.12
C GLY A 530 17.83 -8.25 13.38
N VAL A 531 18.10 -9.35 14.09
CA VAL A 531 18.12 -10.69 13.50
C VAL A 531 16.73 -11.33 13.46
N PHE A 532 16.51 -12.19 12.45
CA PHE A 532 15.29 -12.99 12.33
C PHE A 532 15.63 -14.48 12.28
N VAL A 533 14.75 -15.33 12.83
CA VAL A 533 14.95 -16.79 12.93
C VAL A 533 14.04 -17.50 11.93
N LYS A 534 14.57 -18.46 11.17
CA LYS A 534 13.81 -19.25 10.18
C LYS A 534 14.34 -20.69 10.04
N PHE A 535 13.52 -21.59 9.50
CA PHE A 535 13.94 -22.98 9.24
C PHE A 535 14.85 -23.06 8.00
N LYS A 536 15.75 -24.04 7.96
CA LYS A 536 16.62 -24.32 6.80
C LYS A 536 15.85 -24.65 5.52
N GLU A 537 14.74 -25.37 5.62
CA GLU A 537 13.94 -25.78 4.46
C GLU A 537 13.27 -24.60 3.73
N ASP A 538 12.94 -23.53 4.46
CA ASP A 538 12.38 -22.30 3.88
C ASP A 538 13.41 -21.59 2.98
N VAL A 539 14.71 -21.80 3.23
CA VAL A 539 15.82 -21.31 2.40
C VAL A 539 15.98 -22.16 1.13
N ILE A 540 15.97 -23.49 1.25
CA ILE A 540 16.13 -24.41 0.12
C ILE A 540 14.99 -24.24 -0.91
N LYS A 541 13.74 -24.02 -0.46
CA LYS A 541 12.60 -23.76 -1.36
C LYS A 541 12.76 -22.44 -2.14
N GLN A 542 13.32 -21.40 -1.52
CA GLN A 542 13.61 -20.14 -2.20
C GLN A 542 14.75 -20.28 -3.24
N GLU A 543 15.79 -21.06 -2.94
CA GLU A 543 16.89 -21.34 -3.87
C GLU A 543 16.50 -22.26 -5.03
N GLN A 544 15.70 -23.30 -4.79
CA GLN A 544 15.17 -24.17 -5.85
C GLN A 544 14.30 -23.37 -6.84
N ASN A 545 13.44 -22.46 -6.34
CA ASN A 545 12.67 -21.56 -7.19
C ASN A 545 13.55 -20.59 -8.00
N ARG A 546 14.71 -20.17 -7.46
CA ARG A 546 15.72 -19.40 -8.21
C ARG A 546 16.45 -20.26 -9.27
N ASN A 547 16.83 -21.49 -8.94
CA ASN A 547 17.59 -22.38 -9.83
C ASN A 547 16.75 -22.98 -10.97
N VAL A 548 15.45 -23.25 -10.76
CA VAL A 548 14.51 -23.65 -11.82
C VAL A 548 14.33 -22.52 -12.83
N ASN A 549 14.26 -21.27 -12.37
CA ASN A 549 14.20 -20.09 -13.23
C ASN A 549 15.51 -19.82 -14.00
N GLN A 550 16.66 -20.18 -13.44
CA GLN A 550 17.96 -20.11 -14.16
C GLN A 550 18.17 -21.26 -15.15
N ARG A 551 17.71 -22.49 -14.87
CA ARG A 551 17.81 -23.62 -15.82
C ARG A 551 16.91 -23.41 -17.05
N ASN A 552 15.69 -22.91 -16.86
CA ASN A 552 14.78 -22.60 -17.98
C ASN A 552 15.28 -21.46 -18.89
N THR A 553 16.09 -20.53 -18.36
CA THR A 553 16.70 -19.46 -19.17
C THR A 553 17.96 -19.92 -19.92
N LYS A 554 18.75 -20.85 -19.38
CA LYS A 554 19.89 -21.46 -20.11
C LYS A 554 19.45 -22.42 -21.22
N GLN A 555 18.40 -23.20 -21.02
CA GLN A 555 17.90 -24.13 -22.06
C GLN A 555 17.25 -23.40 -23.26
N ARG A 556 16.55 -22.28 -23.00
CA ARG A 556 15.99 -21.41 -24.07
C ARG A 556 17.06 -20.64 -24.86
N ARG A 557 18.26 -20.42 -24.32
CA ARG A 557 19.37 -19.75 -25.05
C ARG A 557 20.14 -20.69 -26.00
N ARG A 558 20.09 -22.01 -25.82
CA ARG A 558 20.76 -22.97 -26.73
C ARG A 558 19.97 -23.29 -28.01
N TYR A 559 18.65 -23.14 -28.00
CA TYR A 559 17.81 -23.44 -29.17
C TYR A 559 17.65 -22.28 -30.20
N ARG A 560 18.23 -21.10 -29.94
CA ARG A 560 18.05 -19.90 -30.80
C ARG A 560 19.30 -19.43 -31.56
N ARG A 561 20.39 -20.22 -31.53
CA ARG A 561 21.59 -20.03 -32.36
C ARG A 561 21.85 -21.31 -33.15
N GLY A 562 21.12 -21.49 -34.25
CA GLY A 562 21.32 -22.66 -35.12
C GLY A 562 20.21 -22.84 -36.15
N SER A 563 19.97 -21.83 -37.00
CA SER A 563 19.29 -22.01 -38.30
C SER A 563 19.17 -20.66 -39.03
N ARG A 564 20.23 -20.30 -39.75
CA ARG A 564 20.16 -19.45 -40.95
C ARG A 564 21.36 -19.79 -41.82
N ARG A 565 21.17 -20.70 -42.78
CA ARG A 565 21.88 -20.77 -44.06
C ARG A 565 21.13 -21.73 -44.98
N TYR A 566 20.90 -21.22 -46.19
CA TYR A 566 20.16 -21.74 -47.35
C TYR A 566 18.64 -21.73 -47.25
#